data_AF-A0A812NQX1-F1
#
_entry.id   AF-A0A812NQX1-F1
#
_cell.length_a   1.000
_cell.length_b   1.000
_cell.length_c   1.000
_cell.angle_alpha   90.00
_cell.angle_beta   90.00
_cell.angle_gamma   90.00
#
_symmetry.space_group_name_H-M   'P 1'
#
loop_
_entity.id
_entity.type
_entity.pdbx_description
1 polymer ?
#
loop_
_entity_poly.entity_id
_entity_poly.type
_entity_poly.pdbx_seq_one_letter_code
_entity_poly.pdbx_strand_id
1 'polypeptide(L)'
;MPPHPDEEFFFDLQLEKKGELEAVHAFARCLTGVDDMSKEVFYEITRTSGGFQASLRIPAWSSEPYEGEVMPNEKRAKKSAAHSFKTDPKVLERSRRFPKGAKRLSDMTYLEACSKKSRVSTSL
;
A
#
# COMPACT_ATOMS: atom_id res chain seq x y z
N MET A 1 38.08 -9.01 6.47
CA MET A 1 36.84 -8.61 7.17
C MET A 1 35.67 -9.24 6.43
N PRO A 2 34.83 -10.06 7.07
CA PRO A 2 33.58 -10.47 6.47
C PRO A 2 32.58 -9.29 6.55
N PRO A 3 31.71 -9.09 5.55
CA PRO A 3 30.57 -8.20 5.70
C PRO A 3 29.60 -8.81 6.73
N HIS A 4 29.16 -7.97 7.68
CA HIS A 4 28.18 -8.35 8.71
C HIS A 4 26.83 -8.75 8.07
N PRO A 5 26.17 -9.82 8.55
CA PRO A 5 24.77 -10.09 8.25
C PRO A 5 23.87 -9.15 9.07
N ASP A 6 22.64 -8.93 8.63
CA ASP A 6 21.57 -8.16 9.31
C ASP A 6 21.56 -6.63 9.13
N GLU A 7 21.84 -6.13 7.93
CA GLU A 7 21.15 -4.91 7.50
C GLU A 7 19.77 -5.30 6.96
N GLU A 8 18.79 -5.33 7.87
CA GLU A 8 17.37 -5.42 7.57
C GLU A 8 16.94 -4.20 6.73
N PHE A 9 17.12 -4.29 5.41
CA PHE A 9 16.84 -3.25 4.43
C PHE A 9 15.32 -3.06 4.23
N PHE A 10 14.65 -2.46 5.22
CA PHE A 10 13.25 -2.08 5.13
C PHE A 10 13.09 -0.65 4.58
N PHE A 11 12.18 -0.47 3.62
CA PHE A 11 11.76 0.84 3.15
C PHE A 11 10.60 1.33 4.01
N ASP A 12 10.89 2.12 5.04
CA ASP A 12 9.82 2.78 5.79
C ASP A 12 9.25 3.92 4.95
N LEU A 13 8.10 3.70 4.32
CA LEU A 13 7.39 4.70 3.51
C LEU A 13 6.99 5.95 4.33
N GLN A 14 7.12 5.89 5.66
CA GLN A 14 6.70 6.92 6.61
C GLN A 14 5.30 7.45 6.29
N LEU A 15 4.36 6.53 6.00
CA LEU A 15 2.96 6.87 5.69
C LEU A 15 2.37 7.77 6.79
N GLU A 16 2.78 7.54 8.03
CA GLU A 16 2.40 8.32 9.21
C GLU A 16 2.75 9.81 9.08
N LYS A 17 3.90 10.14 8.48
CA LYS A 17 4.39 11.52 8.29
C LYS A 17 3.86 12.20 7.03
N LYS A 18 3.26 11.44 6.11
CA LYS A 18 2.68 11.96 4.87
C LYS A 18 1.23 12.39 5.09
N GLY A 19 0.79 13.38 4.30
CA GLY A 19 -0.63 13.70 4.15
C GLY A 19 -1.41 12.47 3.70
N GLU A 20 -2.68 12.37 4.05
CA GLU A 20 -3.48 11.14 3.87
C GLU A 20 -3.56 10.73 2.40
N LEU A 21 -3.83 11.67 1.50
CA LEU A 21 -3.86 11.43 0.06
C LEU A 21 -2.46 11.08 -0.48
N GLU A 22 -1.42 11.75 0.03
CA GLU A 22 -0.03 11.46 -0.36
C GLU A 22 0.44 10.10 0.11
N ALA A 23 -0.03 9.63 1.28
CA ALA A 23 0.28 8.32 1.81
C ALA A 23 -0.30 7.22 0.90
N VAL A 24 -1.56 7.38 0.50
CA VAL A 24 -2.21 6.47 -0.47
C VAL A 24 -1.44 6.44 -1.78
N HIS A 25 -1.07 7.61 -2.32
CA HIS A 25 -0.33 7.70 -3.58
C HIS A 25 1.08 7.08 -3.44
N ALA A 26 1.79 7.38 -2.37
CA ALA A 26 3.12 6.81 -2.13
C ALA A 26 3.06 5.28 -2.02
N PHE A 27 2.03 4.75 -1.36
CA PHE A 27 1.82 3.31 -1.25
C PHE A 27 1.45 2.68 -2.60
N ALA A 28 0.49 3.25 -3.33
CA ALA A 28 0.08 2.75 -4.64
C ALA A 28 1.23 2.78 -5.66
N ARG A 29 2.05 3.84 -5.65
CA ARG A 29 3.27 3.92 -6.45
C ARG A 29 4.27 2.82 -6.09
N CYS A 30 4.42 2.52 -4.80
CA CYS A 30 5.32 1.47 -4.33
C CYS A 30 4.83 0.07 -4.74
N LEU A 31 3.51 -0.17 -4.71
CA LEU A 31 2.92 -1.42 -5.20
C LEU A 31 3.10 -1.58 -6.71
N THR A 32 2.76 -0.57 -7.49
CA THR A 32 2.57 -0.75 -8.95
C THR A 32 3.82 -0.42 -9.75
N GLY A 33 4.68 0.45 -9.20
CA GLY A 33 5.81 1.05 -9.88
C GLY A 33 5.40 1.94 -11.06
N VAL A 34 4.13 2.34 -11.12
CA VAL A 34 3.58 3.20 -12.18
C VAL A 34 3.49 4.62 -11.66
N ASP A 35 3.91 5.58 -12.49
CA ASP A 35 3.81 7.01 -12.15
C ASP A 35 2.35 7.52 -12.29
N ASP A 36 1.61 6.97 -13.27
CA ASP A 36 0.18 7.22 -13.46
C ASP A 36 -0.67 6.33 -12.55
N MET A 37 -0.99 6.86 -11.37
CA MET A 37 -1.79 6.17 -10.35
C MET A 37 -3.31 6.34 -10.55
N SER A 38 -3.71 7.15 -11.53
CA SER A 38 -5.12 7.41 -11.87
C SER A 38 -5.90 6.13 -12.22
N LYS A 39 -5.17 5.07 -12.60
CA LYS A 39 -5.72 3.75 -12.94
C LYS A 39 -5.67 2.74 -11.80
N GLU A 40 -4.94 3.05 -10.73
CA GLU A 40 -4.64 2.12 -9.64
C GLU A 40 -5.31 2.52 -8.32
N VAL A 41 -5.72 3.79 -8.19
CA VAL A 41 -6.40 4.31 -7.00
C VAL A 41 -7.76 4.86 -7.38
N PHE A 42 -8.81 4.24 -6.87
CA PHE A 42 -10.19 4.61 -7.13
C PHE A 42 -10.82 5.19 -5.87
N TYR A 43 -11.36 6.41 -5.98
CA TYR A 43 -12.18 7.02 -4.94
C TYR A 43 -13.62 7.06 -5.43
N GLU A 44 -14.48 6.26 -4.83
CA GLU A 44 -15.92 6.36 -5.03
C GLU A 44 -16.50 7.32 -3.98
N ILE A 45 -17.37 8.23 -4.39
CA ILE A 45 -18.04 9.16 -3.48
C ILE A 45 -19.54 8.89 -3.54
N THR A 46 -20.11 8.62 -2.37
CA THR A 46 -21.54 8.40 -2.21
C THR A 46 -22.13 9.56 -1.43
N ARG A 47 -23.11 10.24 -2.02
CA ARG A 47 -23.86 11.30 -1.32
C ARG A 47 -24.91 10.63 -0.43
N THR A 48 -24.87 10.94 0.86
CA THR A 48 -25.80 10.44 1.86
C THR A 48 -26.64 11.60 2.42
N SER A 49 -27.69 11.28 3.18
CA SER A 49 -28.52 12.30 3.86
C SER A 49 -27.72 13.13 4.87
N GLY A 50 -26.62 12.59 5.41
CA GLY A 50 -25.73 13.25 6.36
C GLY A 50 -24.51 13.96 5.75
N GLY A 51 -24.31 13.89 4.43
CA GLY A 51 -23.16 14.49 3.75
C GLY A 51 -22.62 13.64 2.60
N PHE A 52 -21.31 13.42 2.59
CA PHE A 52 -20.59 12.68 1.57
C PHE A 52 -19.73 11.62 2.25
N GLN A 53 -19.86 10.37 1.83
CA GLN A 53 -18.97 9.29 2.20
C GLN A 53 -18.05 8.99 1.02
N ALA A 54 -16.77 8.68 1.28
CA ALA A 54 -15.88 8.22 0.24
C ALA A 54 -15.38 6.82 0.56
N SER A 55 -15.20 6.01 -0.48
CA SER A 55 -14.65 4.67 -0.41
C SER A 55 -13.43 4.60 -1.30
N LEU A 56 -12.28 4.26 -0.71
CA LEU A 56 -10.99 4.18 -1.39
C LEU A 56 -10.68 2.74 -1.76
N ARG A 57 -10.44 2.45 -3.03
CA ARG A 57 -10.05 1.12 -3.50
C ARG A 57 -8.72 1.18 -4.24
N ILE A 58 -7.84 0.25 -3.91
CA ILE A 58 -6.54 0.07 -4.57
C ILE A 58 -6.46 -1.39 -5.04
N PRO A 59 -6.86 -1.72 -6.29
CA PRO A 59 -6.95 -3.10 -6.75
C PRO A 59 -5.64 -3.87 -6.67
N ALA A 60 -4.51 -3.19 -6.84
CA ALA A 60 -3.17 -3.78 -6.67
C ALA A 60 -2.84 -4.19 -5.22
N TRP A 61 -3.64 -3.72 -4.25
CA TRP A 61 -3.47 -4.01 -2.82
C TRP A 61 -4.53 -4.96 -2.30
N SER A 62 -5.80 -4.58 -2.45
CA SER A 62 -6.94 -5.31 -1.93
C SER A 62 -8.15 -5.09 -2.83
N SER A 63 -8.96 -6.14 -2.95
CA SER A 63 -10.27 -6.06 -3.58
C SER A 63 -11.27 -5.28 -2.72
N GLU A 64 -11.04 -5.21 -1.41
CA GLU A 64 -11.91 -4.55 -0.44
C GLU A 64 -11.70 -3.02 -0.44
N PRO A 65 -12.78 -2.23 -0.44
CA PRO A 65 -12.69 -0.79 -0.31
C PRO A 65 -12.47 -0.38 1.15
N TYR A 66 -11.71 0.70 1.32
CA TYR A 66 -11.51 1.41 2.59
C TYR A 66 -12.55 2.51 2.70
N GLU A 67 -13.55 2.27 3.53
CA GLU A 67 -14.64 3.21 3.74
C GLU A 67 -14.21 4.32 4.71
N GLY A 68 -14.37 5.56 4.26
CA GLY A 68 -14.24 6.74 5.10
C GLY A 68 -15.55 7.04 5.84
N GLU A 69 -15.45 7.95 6.80
CA GLU A 69 -16.60 8.48 7.52
C GLU A 69 -17.42 9.45 6.65
N VAL A 70 -18.69 9.66 7.02
CA VAL A 70 -19.55 10.65 6.39
C VAL A 70 -19.09 12.05 6.78
N MET A 71 -18.79 12.86 5.78
CA MET A 71 -18.22 14.20 5.94
C MET A 71 -19.08 15.24 5.22
N PRO A 72 -19.08 16.52 5.67
CA PRO A 72 -19.92 17.55 5.06
C PRO A 72 -19.52 17.92 3.62
N ASN A 73 -18.30 17.57 3.20
CA ASN A 73 -17.75 17.89 1.88
C ASN A 73 -17.00 16.69 1.28
N GLU A 74 -17.07 16.54 -0.04
CA GLU A 74 -16.39 15.48 -0.81
C GLU A 74 -14.88 15.41 -0.54
N LYS A 75 -14.21 16.57 -0.48
CA LYS A 75 -12.76 16.64 -0.21
C LYS A 75 -12.41 16.06 1.16
N ARG A 76 -13.25 16.28 2.17
CA ARG A 76 -13.06 15.74 3.53
C ARG A 76 -13.39 14.25 3.58
N ALA A 77 -14.42 13.82 2.85
CA ALA A 77 -14.77 12.41 2.71
C ALA A 77 -13.60 11.59 2.14
N LYS A 78 -12.99 12.05 1.03
CA LYS A 78 -11.81 11.41 0.44
C LYS A 78 -10.63 11.33 1.42
N LYS A 79 -10.41 12.42 2.16
CA LYS A 79 -9.36 12.49 3.18
C LYS A 79 -9.60 11.49 4.31
N SER A 80 -10.86 11.30 4.72
CA SER A 80 -11.25 10.31 5.73
C SER A 80 -11.02 8.88 5.23
N ALA A 81 -11.41 8.55 3.99
CA ALA A 81 -11.14 7.23 3.41
C ALA A 81 -9.63 6.94 3.31
N ALA A 82 -8.85 7.93 2.88
CA ALA A 82 -7.39 7.85 2.85
C ALA A 82 -6.78 7.72 4.26
N HIS A 83 -7.40 8.33 5.27
CA HIS A 83 -6.99 8.19 6.66
C HIS A 83 -7.21 6.75 7.15
N SER A 84 -8.40 6.18 6.92
CA SER A 84 -8.72 4.78 7.26
C SER A 84 -7.72 3.82 6.62
N PHE A 85 -7.35 4.05 5.36
CA PHE A 85 -6.31 3.29 4.68
C PHE A 85 -4.93 3.43 5.35
N LYS A 86 -4.54 4.66 5.67
CA LYS A 86 -3.24 4.97 6.27
C LYS A 86 -3.07 4.39 7.68
N THR A 87 -4.16 4.31 8.44
CA THR A 87 -4.16 3.79 9.82
C THR A 87 -4.49 2.31 9.90
N ASP A 88 -4.83 1.68 8.77
CA ASP A 88 -5.10 0.25 8.74
C ASP A 88 -3.84 -0.56 9.09
N PRO A 89 -3.93 -1.49 10.06
CA PRO A 89 -2.77 -2.26 10.52
C PRO A 89 -2.19 -3.15 9.41
N LYS A 90 -3.00 -3.65 8.46
CA LYS A 90 -2.48 -4.48 7.35
C LYS A 90 -1.67 -3.62 6.39
N VAL A 91 -2.13 -2.40 6.10
CA VAL A 91 -1.40 -1.42 5.27
C VAL A 91 -0.08 -1.05 5.95
N LEU A 92 -0.11 -0.75 7.25
CA LEU A 92 1.10 -0.40 8.01
C LEU A 92 2.10 -1.56 8.05
N GLU A 93 1.66 -2.78 8.34
CA GLU A 93 2.54 -3.96 8.34
C GLU A 93 3.17 -4.19 6.97
N ARG A 94 2.39 -4.08 5.89
CA ARG A 94 2.93 -4.27 4.54
C ARG A 94 3.90 -3.17 4.16
N SER A 95 3.59 -1.92 4.52
CA SER A 95 4.49 -0.80 4.26
C SER A 95 5.85 -0.98 4.92
N ARG A 96 5.90 -1.59 6.12
CA ARG A 96 7.14 -1.95 6.81
C ARG A 96 7.88 -3.12 6.15
N ARG A 97 7.15 -4.08 5.58
CA ARG A 97 7.71 -5.28 4.93
C ARG A 97 8.14 -5.06 3.47
N PHE A 98 8.14 -3.82 2.98
CA PHE A 98 8.56 -3.53 1.62
C PHE A 98 10.09 -3.60 1.48
N PRO A 99 10.64 -4.47 0.60
CA PRO A 99 12.07 -4.57 0.40
C PRO A 99 12.61 -3.28 -0.24
N LYS A 100 13.63 -2.67 0.37
CA LYS A 100 14.33 -1.49 -0.18
C LYS A 100 14.90 -1.84 -1.56
N GLY A 101 14.52 -1.07 -2.58
CA GLY A 101 15.01 -1.23 -3.96
C GLY A 101 14.06 -1.96 -4.91
N ALA A 102 12.99 -2.60 -4.40
CA ALA A 102 11.94 -3.11 -5.27
C ALA A 102 11.15 -1.94 -5.86
N LYS A 103 11.30 -1.72 -7.17
CA LYS A 103 10.54 -0.69 -7.90
C LYS A 103 9.08 -1.09 -8.14
N ARG A 104 8.72 -2.38 -8.02
CA ARG A 104 7.39 -2.93 -8.38
C ARG A 104 7.04 -4.17 -7.54
N LEU A 105 5.77 -4.37 -7.19
CA LEU A 105 5.28 -5.65 -6.62
C LEU A 105 5.25 -6.78 -7.65
N SER A 106 5.29 -6.48 -8.95
CA SER A 106 5.46 -7.49 -10.01
C SER A 106 6.77 -8.27 -9.84
N ASP A 107 7.78 -7.64 -9.24
CA ASP A 107 9.08 -8.23 -8.90
C ASP A 107 8.99 -9.14 -7.66
N MET A 108 7.99 -8.97 -6.79
CA MET A 108 7.76 -9.84 -5.62
C MET A 108 7.31 -11.25 -6.03
N THR A 109 6.53 -11.41 -7.10
CA THR A 109 6.26 -12.73 -7.69
C THR A 109 7.56 -13.43 -8.11
N TYR A 110 8.56 -12.66 -8.54
CA TYR A 110 9.88 -13.17 -8.93
C TYR A 110 10.72 -13.54 -7.69
N LEU A 111 10.68 -12.75 -6.61
CA LEU A 111 11.36 -13.04 -5.35
C LEU A 111 10.73 -14.23 -4.58
N GLU A 112 9.40 -14.35 -4.53
CA GLU A 112 8.73 -15.54 -3.98
C GLU A 112 9.01 -16.80 -4.82
N ALA A 113 9.07 -16.67 -6.16
CA ALA A 113 9.47 -17.76 -7.04
C ALA A 113 10.95 -18.14 -6.88
N CYS A 114 11.85 -17.17 -6.64
CA CYS A 114 13.26 -17.42 -6.36
C CYS A 114 13.47 -18.04 -4.98
N SER A 115 12.71 -17.62 -3.96
CA SER A 115 12.78 -18.21 -2.61
C SER A 115 12.30 -19.67 -2.59
N LYS A 116 11.28 -20.01 -3.40
CA LYS A 116 10.83 -21.41 -3.54
C LYS A 116 11.82 -22.31 -4.29
N LYS A 117 12.77 -21.77 -5.07
CA LYS A 117 13.80 -22.58 -5.76
C LYS A 117 14.97 -23.01 -4.85
N SER A 118 15.17 -22.39 -3.69
CA SER A 118 16.23 -22.80 -2.74
C SER A 118 15.81 -23.91 -1.77
N ARG A 119 14.62 -24.50 -1.91
CA ARG A 119 14.12 -25.56 -1.02
C ARG A 119 13.85 -26.90 -1.72
N VAL A 120 14.58 -27.19 -2.81
CA VAL A 120 14.61 -28.53 -3.41
C VAL A 120 16.05 -28.88 -3.82
N SER A 121 16.94 -29.03 -2.85
CA SER A 121 18.20 -29.78 -3.02
C SER A 121 18.80 -30.11 -1.66
N THR A 122 18.13 -30.94 -0.88
CA THR A 122 18.85 -31.79 0.07
C THR A 122 18.04 -33.04 0.36
N SER A 123 18.71 -34.18 0.19
CA SER A 123 18.36 -35.53 0.65
C SER A 123 17.33 -36.26 -0.21
N LEU A 124 17.58 -37.44 -0.77
CA LEU A 124 18.72 -38.37 -0.72
C LEU A 124 18.64 -39.25 -1.99
#